data_AF-A0A956ZFG3-F1
#
_entry.id   AF-A0A956ZFG3-F1
#
_cell.length_a   1.000
_cell.length_b   1.000
_cell.length_c   1.000
_cell.angle_alpha   90.00
_cell.angle_beta   90.00
_cell.angle_gamma   90.00
#
_symmetry.space_group_name_H-M   'P 1'
#
loop_
_entity.id
_entity.type
_entity.pdbx_description
1 polymer ?
#
loop_
_entity_poly.entity_id
_entity_poly.type
_entity_poly.pdbx_seq_one_letter_code
_entity_poly.pdbx_strand_id
1 'polypeptide(L)'
;MKAPLNNSKNSKKIQKVQKAKVAGLSALAIAALSTSVVNAQSPYVQTYGKLKQEERAEEAAKQIQNSSKATTGSDKTKGTSTSTAASTSATTQKKSEMIVKPKQYVSAGPKWQQFIDYINLKPGQENLPLKFTILNGSSGTPPLKAINATLSGRNLFSQKDFQGKRKLSINLTDALTAGSTQIVFQAYGDAGSAFKWQITSNVSPEITAISPDKAGLGSDITAKGKNLPTDKSAYKVKVDSVLASVSDAATDNFKFKIPKDVKPGKDKKVEITISGVKMKTFKIAIQAAPELTYMSHISIADGQTLVIKGKNFSKDPKDIEVTFNGTKGVVTGSSEDSISVVFPAIQNVPARVTVQVKVGDMACTKPGMILGSMRNIPNNGTYSPFEVAPHLF
;
A
#
# COMPACT_ATOMS: atom_id res chain seq x y z
N MET A 1 48.13 4.69 -46.47
CA MET A 1 47.84 4.08 -47.79
C MET A 1 47.32 2.67 -47.58
N LYS A 2 46.13 2.37 -48.12
CA LYS A 2 45.53 1.05 -48.44
C LYS A 2 45.56 -0.10 -47.41
N ALA A 3 44.36 -0.56 -47.04
CA ALA A 3 44.08 -1.93 -46.59
C ALA A 3 44.38 -2.95 -47.71
N PRO A 4 44.46 -4.28 -47.44
CA PRO A 4 43.20 -5.07 -47.46
C PRO A 4 43.13 -6.37 -46.60
N LEU A 5 41.89 -6.72 -46.24
CA LEU A 5 41.17 -8.02 -46.27
C LEU A 5 41.82 -9.39 -45.90
N ASN A 6 41.10 -10.07 -44.99
CA ASN A 6 40.49 -11.43 -45.11
C ASN A 6 41.00 -12.65 -44.29
N ASN A 7 40.09 -13.12 -43.44
CA ASN A 7 39.58 -14.50 -43.23
C ASN A 7 40.37 -15.62 -42.52
N SER A 8 39.65 -16.21 -41.55
CA SER A 8 39.53 -17.64 -41.22
C SER A 8 40.73 -18.40 -40.62
N LYS A 9 40.50 -18.89 -39.38
CA LYS A 9 41.09 -20.02 -38.61
C LYS A 9 41.14 -19.57 -37.14
N ASN A 10 40.44 -20.16 -36.17
CA ASN A 10 40.49 -21.56 -35.78
C ASN A 10 39.31 -21.86 -34.86
N SER A 11 38.41 -22.73 -35.33
CA SER A 11 37.65 -23.60 -34.43
C SER A 11 38.58 -24.71 -33.92
N LYS A 12 38.23 -25.28 -32.76
CA LYS A 12 38.92 -26.36 -32.00
C LYS A 12 39.71 -25.86 -30.78
N LYS A 13 39.00 -25.62 -29.68
CA LYS A 13 39.45 -26.05 -28.35
C LYS A 13 38.26 -26.37 -27.43
N ILE A 14 38.16 -27.67 -27.12
CA ILE A 14 37.82 -28.24 -25.81
C ILE A 14 36.32 -28.47 -25.51
N GLN A 15 35.83 -29.60 -26.03
CA GLN A 15 34.86 -30.47 -25.35
C GLN A 15 35.58 -31.42 -24.37
N LYS A 16 34.83 -31.92 -23.36
CA LYS A 16 35.18 -32.73 -22.16
C LYS A 16 35.52 -31.82 -20.97
N VAL A 17 34.85 -31.83 -19.82
CA VAL A 17 34.31 -32.90 -18.95
C VAL A 17 33.18 -32.24 -18.11
N GLN A 18 31.96 -32.76 -18.01
CA GLN A 18 31.52 -33.55 -16.85
C GLN A 18 30.17 -34.23 -17.17
N LYS A 19 30.15 -35.57 -17.09
CA LYS A 19 28.96 -36.40 -16.85
C LYS A 19 28.86 -36.63 -15.34
N ALA A 20 27.74 -36.31 -14.70
CA ALA A 20 27.16 -37.09 -13.60
C ALA A 20 25.78 -36.53 -13.16
N LYS A 21 24.76 -37.41 -13.19
CA LYS A 21 23.42 -37.36 -12.52
C LYS A 21 22.59 -36.09 -12.78
N VAL A 22 21.42 -36.15 -13.43
CA VAL A 22 20.20 -36.76 -12.90
C VAL A 22 19.38 -37.43 -14.02
N ALA A 23 18.92 -38.64 -13.73
CA ALA A 23 17.99 -39.41 -14.55
C ALA A 23 16.56 -38.86 -14.40
N GLY A 24 15.81 -38.80 -15.50
CA GLY A 24 14.36 -38.61 -15.44
C GLY A 24 13.73 -38.02 -16.70
N LEU A 25 13.10 -38.91 -17.47
CA LEU A 25 11.92 -38.65 -18.32
C LEU A 25 12.08 -37.97 -19.70
N SER A 26 11.98 -38.87 -20.71
CA SER A 26 11.06 -38.85 -21.86
C SER A 26 11.15 -37.77 -22.95
N ALA A 27 11.71 -38.21 -24.08
CA ALA A 27 11.20 -38.09 -25.46
C ALA A 27 10.32 -36.88 -25.85
N LEU A 28 10.88 -35.96 -26.64
CA LEU A 28 10.51 -35.77 -28.05
C LEU A 28 11.51 -34.80 -28.71
N ALA A 29 12.21 -35.27 -29.73
CA ALA A 29 12.96 -34.42 -30.65
C ALA A 29 12.05 -34.04 -31.82
N ILE A 30 11.87 -32.74 -32.12
CA ILE A 30 11.53 -32.26 -33.47
C ILE A 30 12.44 -31.08 -33.77
N ALA A 31 13.17 -31.21 -34.88
CA ALA A 31 14.18 -30.31 -35.38
C ALA A 31 13.62 -28.92 -35.73
N ALA A 32 14.37 -27.89 -35.36
CA ALA A 32 14.24 -26.55 -35.90
C ALA A 32 15.18 -26.41 -37.11
N LEU A 33 14.63 -26.05 -38.27
CA LEU A 33 15.29 -25.34 -39.36
C LEU A 33 14.21 -24.83 -40.33
N SER A 34 13.87 -23.55 -40.24
CA SER A 34 13.49 -22.76 -41.42
C SER A 34 13.75 -21.28 -41.13
N THR A 35 14.28 -20.65 -42.15
CA THR A 35 14.86 -19.31 -42.24
C THR A 35 13.89 -18.19 -41.89
N SER A 36 14.46 -17.16 -41.27
CA SER A 36 13.83 -15.91 -40.86
C SER A 36 13.11 -15.15 -41.98
N VAL A 37 11.83 -14.85 -41.75
CA VAL A 37 11.19 -13.62 -42.23
C VAL A 37 10.76 -12.87 -40.98
N VAL A 38 11.41 -11.74 -40.71
CA VAL A 38 11.07 -10.86 -39.58
C VAL A 38 9.73 -10.19 -39.90
N ASN A 39 8.64 -10.77 -39.42
CA ASN A 39 7.38 -10.05 -39.28
C ASN A 39 7.35 -9.48 -37.86
N ALA A 40 7.45 -8.15 -37.75
CA ALA A 40 7.42 -7.45 -36.47
C ALA A 40 6.02 -7.55 -35.85
N GLN A 41 5.74 -8.64 -35.13
CA GLN A 41 4.55 -8.77 -34.30
C GLN A 41 4.79 -8.11 -32.94
N SER A 42 3.83 -7.27 -32.56
CA SER A 42 3.82 -6.51 -31.30
C SER A 42 3.90 -7.44 -30.07
N PRO A 43 4.62 -7.05 -28.99
CA PRO A 43 4.78 -7.85 -27.77
C PRO A 43 3.47 -8.27 -27.08
N TYR A 44 2.33 -7.62 -27.37
CA TYR A 44 1.00 -8.04 -26.88
C TYR A 44 0.55 -9.40 -27.42
N VAL A 45 1.02 -9.82 -28.59
CA VAL A 45 0.73 -11.15 -29.16
C VAL A 45 1.44 -12.26 -28.36
N GLN A 46 2.57 -11.96 -27.70
CA GLN A 46 3.30 -12.92 -26.87
C GLN A 46 2.62 -13.14 -25.50
N THR A 47 2.03 -12.09 -24.91
CA THR A 47 1.23 -12.20 -23.68
C THR A 47 -0.04 -13.05 -23.90
N TYR A 48 -0.59 -13.03 -25.12
CA TYR A 48 -1.72 -13.87 -25.55
C TYR A 48 -1.42 -15.38 -25.47
N GLY A 49 -0.16 -15.79 -25.66
CA GLY A 49 0.26 -17.19 -25.57
C GLY A 49 0.24 -17.74 -24.13
N LYS A 50 0.61 -16.91 -23.14
CA LYS A 50 0.59 -17.27 -21.71
C LYS A 50 -0.83 -17.34 -21.13
N LEU A 51 -1.70 -16.39 -21.48
CA LEU A 51 -3.12 -16.39 -21.08
C LEU A 51 -3.88 -17.64 -21.58
N LYS A 52 -3.52 -18.17 -22.76
CA LYS A 52 -4.07 -19.43 -23.29
C LYS A 52 -3.72 -20.67 -22.45
N GLN A 53 -2.59 -20.66 -21.75
CA GLN A 53 -2.17 -21.79 -20.90
C GLN A 53 -2.85 -21.73 -19.53
N GLU A 54 -3.03 -20.53 -18.97
CA GLU A 54 -3.71 -20.33 -17.68
C GLU A 54 -5.23 -20.56 -17.76
N GLU A 55 -5.92 -20.11 -18.82
CA GLU A 55 -7.34 -20.43 -19.03
C GLU A 55 -7.58 -21.94 -19.27
N ARG A 56 -6.66 -22.63 -19.97
CA ARG A 56 -6.72 -24.10 -20.12
C ARG A 56 -6.47 -24.83 -18.81
N ALA A 57 -5.59 -24.32 -17.95
CA ALA A 57 -5.32 -24.90 -16.65
C ALA A 57 -6.49 -24.71 -15.67
N GLU A 58 -7.17 -23.56 -15.69
CA GLU A 58 -8.38 -23.30 -14.90
C GLU A 58 -9.60 -24.11 -15.39
N GLU A 59 -9.78 -24.30 -16.70
CA GLU A 59 -10.83 -25.18 -17.24
C GLU A 59 -10.56 -26.67 -16.96
N ALA A 60 -9.31 -27.11 -17.07
CA ALA A 60 -8.91 -28.48 -16.72
C ALA A 60 -9.08 -28.76 -15.22
N ALA A 61 -8.75 -27.81 -14.35
CA ALA A 61 -8.95 -27.95 -12.90
C ALA A 61 -10.44 -28.03 -12.50
N LYS A 62 -11.33 -27.33 -13.24
CA LYS A 62 -12.79 -27.42 -13.04
C LYS A 62 -13.40 -28.72 -13.56
N GLN A 63 -12.80 -29.35 -14.59
CA GLN A 63 -13.25 -30.67 -15.07
C GLN A 63 -12.82 -31.81 -14.14
N ILE A 64 -11.68 -31.70 -13.47
CA ILE A 64 -11.20 -32.72 -12.51
C ILE A 64 -12.03 -32.74 -11.21
N GLN A 65 -12.64 -31.61 -10.80
CA GLN A 65 -13.53 -31.59 -9.62
C GLN A 65 -14.95 -32.11 -9.88
N ASN A 66 -15.38 -32.21 -11.13
CA ASN A 66 -16.72 -32.70 -11.48
C ASN A 66 -16.77 -34.19 -11.87
N SER A 67 -15.63 -34.88 -11.95
CA SER A 67 -15.57 -36.31 -12.31
C SER A 67 -15.39 -37.27 -11.13
N SER A 68 -15.43 -36.81 -9.88
CA SER A 68 -15.35 -37.67 -8.69
C SER A 68 -16.69 -37.85 -7.96
N LYS A 69 -17.80 -37.99 -8.70
CA LYS A 69 -19.10 -38.32 -8.11
C LYS A 69 -19.95 -39.23 -8.99
N ALA A 70 -19.50 -40.47 -9.19
CA ALA A 70 -20.36 -41.58 -9.60
C ALA A 70 -19.73 -42.91 -9.17
N THR A 71 -20.59 -43.88 -8.77
CA THR A 71 -20.32 -45.26 -8.25
C THR A 71 -20.14 -45.28 -6.72
N THR A 72 -20.91 -45.92 -5.83
CA THR A 72 -21.88 -47.05 -5.79
C THR A 72 -22.66 -46.91 -4.44
N GLY A 73 -23.98 -47.15 -4.30
CA GLY A 73 -24.59 -48.45 -3.99
C GLY A 73 -24.95 -48.64 -2.49
N SER A 74 -26.24 -48.45 -2.14
CA SER A 74 -27.08 -49.04 -1.05
C SER A 74 -26.50 -49.43 0.34
N ASP A 75 -27.05 -48.90 1.44
CA ASP A 75 -27.89 -49.67 2.40
C ASP A 75 -28.58 -48.81 3.50
N LYS A 76 -29.71 -49.29 4.03
CA LYS A 76 -30.55 -48.70 5.10
C LYS A 76 -29.90 -48.82 6.49
N THR A 77 -30.06 -47.81 7.34
CA THR A 77 -30.65 -47.94 8.72
C THR A 77 -30.78 -46.59 9.45
N LYS A 78 -31.65 -46.63 10.47
CA LYS A 78 -32.34 -45.59 11.24
C LYS A 78 -31.49 -45.06 12.41
N GLY A 79 -31.55 -43.75 12.70
CA GLY A 79 -31.19 -43.26 14.05
C GLY A 79 -30.58 -41.86 14.16
N THR A 80 -31.31 -40.99 14.87
CA THR A 80 -30.80 -39.98 15.81
C THR A 80 -30.36 -38.61 15.25
N SER A 81 -31.19 -37.63 15.58
CA SER A 81 -30.95 -36.20 15.53
C SER A 81 -29.72 -35.79 16.36
N THR A 82 -28.76 -35.12 15.72
CA THR A 82 -27.78 -34.28 16.43
C THR A 82 -27.47 -33.07 15.56
N SER A 83 -27.80 -31.89 16.08
CA SER A 83 -27.53 -30.58 15.53
C SER A 83 -26.03 -30.40 15.30
N THR A 84 -25.61 -30.31 14.04
CA THR A 84 -24.26 -29.84 13.70
C THR A 84 -24.39 -28.57 12.89
N ALA A 85 -23.81 -27.50 13.44
CA ALA A 85 -23.78 -26.17 12.88
C ALA A 85 -23.32 -26.21 11.41
N ALA A 86 -24.17 -25.70 10.53
CA ALA A 86 -23.81 -25.43 9.15
C ALA A 86 -22.69 -24.39 9.14
N SER A 87 -21.46 -24.84 8.91
CA SER A 87 -20.36 -23.98 8.48
C SER A 87 -20.74 -23.42 7.12
N THR A 88 -21.36 -22.25 7.16
CA THR A 88 -21.62 -21.46 5.97
C THR A 88 -20.25 -21.02 5.48
N SER A 89 -19.69 -21.78 4.54
CA SER A 89 -18.53 -21.36 3.78
C SER A 89 -18.96 -20.16 2.97
N ALA A 90 -18.86 -18.98 3.61
CA ALA A 90 -19.04 -17.71 2.96
C ALA A 90 -17.97 -17.62 1.88
N THR A 91 -18.36 -17.97 0.66
CA THR A 91 -17.60 -17.68 -0.55
C THR A 91 -17.39 -16.16 -0.53
N THR A 92 -16.23 -15.73 -0.05
CA THR A 92 -15.85 -14.32 -0.03
C THR A 92 -15.80 -13.91 -1.49
N GLN A 93 -16.86 -13.27 -1.97
CA GLN A 93 -16.89 -12.68 -3.30
C GLN A 93 -15.67 -11.77 -3.39
N LYS A 94 -14.73 -12.13 -4.26
CA LYS A 94 -13.55 -11.31 -4.54
C LYS A 94 -14.07 -9.95 -5.00
N LYS A 95 -13.99 -8.95 -4.13
CA LYS A 95 -14.53 -7.60 -4.38
C LYS A 95 -13.77 -7.02 -5.56
N SER A 96 -14.42 -7.02 -6.71
CA SER A 96 -13.88 -6.41 -7.93
C SER A 96 -14.19 -4.92 -7.91
N GLU A 97 -13.20 -4.11 -8.28
CA GLU A 97 -13.37 -2.67 -8.41
C GLU A 97 -13.71 -2.32 -9.87
N MET A 98 -14.76 -1.53 -10.08
CA MET A 98 -15.11 -1.05 -11.41
C MET A 98 -14.34 0.23 -11.72
N ILE A 99 -13.34 0.12 -12.59
CA ILE A 99 -12.48 1.26 -12.99
C ILE A 99 -13.19 2.09 -14.07
N VAL A 100 -13.74 1.41 -15.09
CA VAL A 100 -14.64 2.01 -16.07
C VAL A 100 -15.97 1.28 -16.02
N LYS A 101 -17.03 2.00 -15.64
CA LYS A 101 -18.40 1.47 -15.63
C LYS A 101 -18.80 0.98 -17.04
N PRO A 102 -19.70 -0.01 -17.16
CA PRO A 102 -20.11 -0.51 -18.46
C PRO A 102 -20.74 0.58 -19.33
N LYS A 103 -20.19 0.77 -20.53
CA LYS A 103 -20.71 1.69 -21.53
C LYS A 103 -21.20 0.92 -22.74
N GLN A 104 -22.35 1.32 -23.27
CA GLN A 104 -22.99 0.67 -24.42
C GLN A 104 -23.08 1.63 -25.60
N TYR A 105 -22.78 1.13 -26.79
CA TYR A 105 -22.88 1.84 -28.06
C TYR A 105 -23.72 1.04 -29.03
N VAL A 106 -24.49 1.75 -29.85
CA VAL A 106 -25.47 1.17 -30.78
C VAL A 106 -25.16 1.65 -32.19
N SER A 107 -25.17 0.74 -33.15
CA SER A 107 -25.04 1.03 -34.58
C SER A 107 -26.30 1.71 -35.10
N ALA A 108 -26.11 2.80 -35.85
CA ALA A 108 -27.20 3.52 -36.53
C ALA A 108 -27.65 2.88 -37.85
N GLY A 109 -26.93 1.87 -38.36
CA GLY A 109 -27.25 1.23 -39.64
C GLY A 109 -26.05 0.51 -40.26
N PRO A 110 -26.24 -0.17 -41.40
CA PRO A 110 -25.25 -1.06 -42.03
C PRO A 110 -24.11 -0.30 -42.73
N LYS A 111 -23.36 0.49 -41.95
CA LYS A 111 -22.17 1.23 -42.37
C LYS A 111 -21.13 1.23 -41.27
N TRP A 112 -19.87 1.38 -41.66
CA TRP A 112 -18.78 1.55 -40.69
C TRP A 112 -18.98 2.82 -39.89
N GLN A 113 -18.89 2.70 -38.57
CA GLN A 113 -19.07 3.78 -37.62
C GLN A 113 -17.91 3.79 -36.62
N GLN A 114 -17.54 4.99 -36.19
CA GLN A 114 -16.51 5.20 -35.21
C GLN A 114 -17.13 5.68 -33.88
N PHE A 115 -16.78 5.00 -32.79
CA PHE A 115 -17.15 5.39 -31.44
C PHE A 115 -15.88 5.73 -30.67
N ILE A 116 -15.77 6.97 -30.20
CA ILE A 116 -14.60 7.46 -29.46
C ILE A 116 -14.99 7.59 -27.99
N ASP A 117 -14.11 7.12 -27.11
CA ASP A 117 -14.25 7.30 -25.68
C ASP A 117 -12.87 7.44 -25.01
N TYR A 118 -12.88 7.70 -23.71
CA TYR A 118 -11.69 7.86 -22.89
C TYR A 118 -11.75 6.98 -21.65
N ILE A 119 -10.65 6.27 -21.40
CA ILE A 119 -10.38 5.59 -20.15
C ILE A 119 -9.69 6.61 -19.25
N ASN A 120 -10.37 7.03 -18.19
CA ASN A 120 -9.83 8.01 -17.24
C ASN A 120 -9.39 7.29 -15.97
N LEU A 121 -8.09 7.10 -15.79
CA LEU A 121 -7.51 6.54 -14.58
C LEU A 121 -7.10 7.67 -13.64
N LYS A 122 -7.52 7.57 -12.37
CA LYS A 122 -6.94 8.40 -11.32
C LYS A 122 -5.53 7.90 -11.01
N PRO A 123 -4.61 8.77 -10.56
CA PRO A 123 -3.29 8.35 -10.10
C PRO A 123 -3.39 7.16 -9.13
N GLY A 124 -2.58 6.13 -9.39
CA GLY A 124 -2.57 4.87 -8.66
C GLY A 124 -3.54 3.80 -9.14
N GLN A 125 -4.49 4.08 -10.03
CA GLN A 125 -5.37 3.04 -10.60
C GLN A 125 -4.66 2.21 -11.68
N GLU A 126 -3.68 2.79 -12.35
CA GLU A 126 -2.79 2.14 -13.32
C GLU A 126 -1.96 0.99 -12.72
N ASN A 127 -1.73 1.03 -11.41
CA ASN A 127 -0.99 0.00 -10.67
C ASN A 127 -1.87 -1.20 -10.27
N LEU A 128 -3.17 -1.14 -10.55
CA LEU A 128 -4.08 -2.26 -10.29
C LEU A 128 -4.05 -3.24 -11.48
N PRO A 129 -4.33 -4.53 -11.27
CA PRO A 129 -4.53 -5.46 -12.38
C PRO A 129 -5.79 -5.06 -13.16
N LEU A 130 -5.63 -4.55 -14.38
CA LEU A 130 -6.74 -4.04 -15.19
C LEU A 130 -7.20 -5.07 -16.22
N LYS A 131 -8.49 -5.39 -16.22
CA LYS A 131 -9.13 -6.27 -17.21
C LYS A 131 -10.13 -5.48 -18.04
N PHE A 132 -9.80 -5.24 -19.30
CA PHE A 132 -10.76 -4.79 -20.29
C PHE A 132 -11.67 -5.94 -20.68
N THR A 133 -12.97 -5.68 -20.73
CA THR A 133 -13.96 -6.65 -21.21
C THR A 133 -14.88 -5.96 -22.19
N ILE A 134 -15.06 -6.56 -23.36
CA ILE A 134 -16.05 -6.15 -24.35
C ILE A 134 -17.00 -7.30 -24.64
N LEU A 135 -18.27 -6.96 -24.79
CA LEU A 135 -19.36 -7.84 -25.18
C LEU A 135 -19.99 -7.30 -26.47
N ASN A 136 -19.91 -8.08 -27.53
CA ASN A 136 -20.54 -7.81 -28.82
C ASN A 136 -22.01 -8.30 -28.79
N GLY A 137 -22.93 -7.35 -28.68
CA GLY A 137 -24.36 -7.49 -28.35
C GLY A 137 -24.65 -7.75 -26.87
N SER A 138 -25.93 -7.76 -26.48
CA SER A 138 -26.38 -7.98 -25.10
C SER A 138 -27.79 -8.57 -25.07
N SER A 139 -28.37 -8.80 -23.89
CA SER A 139 -29.77 -9.22 -23.79
C SER A 139 -30.66 -8.19 -24.50
N GLY A 140 -31.41 -8.63 -25.51
CA GLY A 140 -32.27 -7.77 -26.33
C GLY A 140 -31.57 -6.94 -27.42
N THR A 141 -30.25 -7.08 -27.65
CA THR A 141 -29.55 -6.38 -28.73
C THR A 141 -28.71 -7.32 -29.60
N PRO A 142 -28.88 -7.30 -30.94
CA PRO A 142 -28.08 -8.12 -31.83
C PRO A 142 -26.59 -7.69 -31.77
N PRO A 143 -25.66 -8.62 -32.04
CA PRO A 143 -24.25 -8.27 -32.15
C PRO A 143 -23.98 -7.43 -33.40
N LEU A 144 -22.88 -6.70 -33.39
CA LEU A 144 -22.28 -6.13 -34.59
C LEU A 144 -21.61 -7.23 -35.42
N LYS A 145 -21.65 -7.07 -36.74
CA LYS A 145 -21.05 -7.98 -37.73
C LYS A 145 -19.51 -7.88 -37.70
N ALA A 146 -18.95 -6.72 -37.40
CA ALA A 146 -17.52 -6.53 -37.17
C ALA A 146 -17.26 -5.44 -36.13
N ILE A 147 -16.24 -5.63 -35.28
CA ILE A 147 -15.75 -4.62 -34.35
C ILE A 147 -14.23 -4.73 -34.17
N ASN A 148 -13.55 -3.59 -34.26
CA ASN A 148 -12.13 -3.42 -34.01
C ASN A 148 -11.94 -2.27 -33.02
N ALA A 149 -10.86 -2.27 -32.25
CA ALA A 149 -10.52 -1.16 -31.38
C ALA A 149 -9.04 -0.80 -31.40
N THR A 150 -8.77 0.49 -31.23
CA THR A 150 -7.43 1.01 -30.96
C THR A 150 -7.40 1.71 -29.60
N LEU A 151 -6.26 1.66 -28.93
CA LEU A 151 -5.98 2.29 -27.64
C LEU A 151 -4.75 3.19 -27.80
N SER A 152 -4.94 4.49 -27.66
CA SER A 152 -3.93 5.52 -27.99
C SER A 152 -3.31 5.31 -29.38
N GLY A 153 -4.16 5.07 -30.38
CA GLY A 153 -3.75 4.85 -31.77
C GLY A 153 -3.12 3.48 -32.07
N ARG A 154 -2.89 2.64 -31.06
CA ARG A 154 -2.34 1.28 -31.23
C ARG A 154 -3.46 0.26 -31.29
N ASN A 155 -3.33 -0.77 -32.14
CA ASN A 155 -4.32 -1.84 -32.22
C ASN A 155 -4.50 -2.54 -30.86
N LEU A 156 -5.72 -2.53 -30.33
CA LEU A 156 -6.09 -3.20 -29.09
C LEU A 156 -6.62 -4.60 -29.38
N PHE A 157 -7.61 -4.69 -30.28
CA PHE A 157 -8.14 -5.94 -30.80
C PHE A 157 -8.81 -5.72 -32.15
N SER A 158 -9.01 -6.82 -32.86
CA SER A 158 -9.79 -6.91 -34.07
C SER A 158 -10.94 -7.93 -33.91
N GLN A 159 -11.86 -7.96 -34.87
CA GLN A 159 -12.93 -8.95 -34.90
C GLN A 159 -12.42 -10.40 -34.80
N LYS A 160 -11.20 -10.67 -35.28
CA LYS A 160 -10.60 -12.02 -35.24
C LYS A 160 -10.36 -12.51 -33.81
N ASP A 161 -10.08 -11.60 -32.88
CA ASP A 161 -9.74 -11.93 -31.50
C ASP A 161 -10.93 -12.46 -30.69
N PHE A 162 -12.16 -12.21 -31.18
CA PHE A 162 -13.37 -12.80 -30.62
C PHE A 162 -13.48 -14.30 -30.87
N GLN A 163 -12.82 -14.85 -31.90
CA GLN A 163 -12.81 -16.29 -32.20
C GLN A 163 -14.21 -16.92 -32.26
N GLY A 164 -15.18 -16.20 -32.86
CA GLY A 164 -16.58 -16.62 -32.94
C GLY A 164 -17.39 -16.46 -31.64
N LYS A 165 -16.76 -16.03 -30.54
CA LYS A 165 -17.44 -15.69 -29.28
C LYS A 165 -17.99 -14.27 -29.34
N ARG A 166 -18.87 -13.95 -28.39
CA ARG A 166 -19.42 -12.59 -28.22
C ARG A 166 -18.70 -11.78 -27.14
N LYS A 167 -17.84 -12.40 -26.35
CA LYS A 167 -17.10 -11.75 -25.26
C LYS A 167 -15.61 -11.86 -25.53
N LEU A 168 -14.91 -10.75 -25.38
CA LEU A 168 -13.45 -10.67 -25.40
C LEU A 168 -12.98 -10.03 -24.10
N SER A 169 -11.88 -10.53 -23.54
CA SER A 169 -11.24 -9.99 -22.35
C SER A 169 -9.76 -9.81 -22.60
N ILE A 170 -9.22 -8.66 -22.22
CA ILE A 170 -7.82 -8.28 -22.47
C ILE A 170 -7.23 -7.76 -21.16
N ASN A 171 -6.02 -8.22 -20.84
CA ASN A 171 -5.26 -7.67 -19.72
C ASN A 171 -4.63 -6.34 -20.14
N LEU A 172 -4.99 -5.26 -19.45
CA LEU A 172 -4.44 -3.91 -19.63
C LEU A 172 -3.55 -3.47 -18.46
N THR A 173 -3.16 -4.38 -17.57
CA THR A 173 -2.18 -4.09 -16.52
C THR A 173 -0.90 -3.56 -17.17
N ASP A 174 -0.35 -2.48 -16.63
CA ASP A 174 0.83 -1.74 -17.15
C ASP A 174 0.66 -1.14 -18.56
N ALA A 175 -0.51 -1.28 -19.19
CA ALA A 175 -0.79 -0.77 -20.54
C ALA A 175 -1.31 0.67 -20.54
N LEU A 176 -1.77 1.13 -19.37
CA LEU A 176 -2.43 2.41 -19.16
C LEU A 176 -1.63 3.23 -18.15
N THR A 177 -1.64 4.54 -18.30
CA THR A 177 -1.09 5.47 -17.31
C THR A 177 -2.23 6.22 -16.63
N ALA A 178 -1.94 6.86 -15.49
CA ALA A 178 -2.85 7.84 -14.91
C ALA A 178 -3.24 8.91 -15.95
N GLY A 179 -4.47 9.41 -15.84
CA GLY A 179 -5.04 10.39 -16.77
C GLY A 179 -5.95 9.76 -17.83
N SER A 180 -6.12 10.48 -18.93
CA SER A 180 -7.05 10.13 -20.01
C SER A 180 -6.34 9.39 -21.14
N THR A 181 -6.78 8.17 -21.43
CA THR A 181 -6.32 7.36 -22.56
C THR A 181 -7.46 7.19 -23.56
N GLN A 182 -7.26 7.59 -24.82
CA GLN A 182 -8.29 7.47 -25.85
C GLN A 182 -8.45 6.00 -26.29
N ILE A 183 -9.70 5.56 -26.41
CA ILE A 183 -10.08 4.30 -27.05
C ILE A 183 -11.04 4.59 -28.20
N VAL A 184 -10.76 4.01 -29.36
CA VAL A 184 -11.55 4.20 -30.57
C VAL A 184 -12.03 2.85 -31.07
N PHE A 185 -13.34 2.67 -31.16
CA PHE A 185 -13.97 1.51 -31.75
C PHE A 185 -14.38 1.82 -33.18
N GLN A 186 -14.02 0.96 -34.12
CA GLN A 186 -14.56 0.93 -35.47
C GLN A 186 -15.47 -0.28 -35.57
N ALA A 187 -16.73 -0.08 -35.90
CA ALA A 187 -17.70 -1.16 -35.91
C ALA A 187 -18.69 -1.08 -37.06
N TYR A 188 -19.18 -2.24 -37.49
CA TYR A 188 -20.13 -2.41 -38.59
C TYR A 188 -21.23 -3.39 -38.15
N GLY A 189 -22.50 -3.01 -38.32
CA GLY A 189 -23.65 -3.84 -37.96
C GLY A 189 -24.96 -3.17 -38.35
N ASP A 190 -26.05 -3.92 -38.32
CA ASP A 190 -27.37 -3.37 -38.67
C ASP A 190 -27.84 -2.35 -37.62
N ALA A 191 -28.87 -1.57 -37.95
CA ALA A 191 -29.44 -0.62 -37.01
C ALA A 191 -29.93 -1.34 -35.75
N GLY A 192 -29.54 -0.86 -34.57
CA GLY A 192 -29.88 -1.49 -33.29
C GLY A 192 -28.89 -2.55 -32.79
N SER A 193 -27.94 -3.00 -33.61
CA SER A 193 -26.82 -3.83 -33.12
C SER A 193 -25.96 -3.03 -32.14
N ALA A 194 -25.53 -3.65 -31.04
CA ALA A 194 -24.85 -2.93 -29.97
C ALA A 194 -23.61 -3.66 -29.45
N PHE A 195 -22.71 -2.95 -28.79
CA PHE A 195 -21.66 -3.55 -27.96
C PHE A 195 -21.57 -2.84 -26.62
N LYS A 196 -21.05 -3.54 -25.62
CA LYS A 196 -20.83 -3.05 -24.26
C LYS A 196 -19.40 -3.30 -23.84
N TRP A 197 -18.73 -2.32 -23.27
CA TRP A 197 -17.37 -2.49 -22.75
C TRP A 197 -17.21 -1.92 -21.35
N GLN A 198 -16.24 -2.43 -20.60
CA GLN A 198 -15.88 -2.00 -19.25
C GLN A 198 -14.42 -2.32 -18.94
N ILE A 199 -13.89 -1.71 -17.88
CA ILE A 199 -12.61 -2.09 -17.27
C ILE A 199 -12.84 -2.34 -15.80
N THR A 200 -12.42 -3.52 -15.33
CA THR A 200 -12.49 -3.90 -13.93
C THR A 200 -11.12 -4.28 -13.40
N SER A 201 -10.93 -4.12 -12.09
CA SER A 201 -9.85 -4.74 -11.35
C SER A 201 -10.42 -5.89 -10.52
N ASN A 202 -9.72 -7.03 -10.49
CA ASN A 202 -10.13 -8.17 -9.67
C ASN A 202 -9.63 -8.09 -8.22
N VAL A 203 -8.94 -7.00 -7.86
CA VAL A 203 -8.53 -6.68 -6.50
C VAL A 203 -9.02 -5.27 -6.14
N SER A 204 -9.32 -5.09 -4.86
CA SER A 204 -9.60 -3.80 -4.25
C SER A 204 -8.56 -3.58 -3.16
N PRO A 205 -8.01 -2.36 -3.00
CA PRO A 205 -7.17 -2.04 -1.86
C PRO A 205 -8.00 -2.12 -0.57
N GLU A 206 -7.37 -2.61 0.49
CA GLU A 206 -7.97 -2.74 1.81
C GLU A 206 -6.96 -2.30 2.87
N ILE A 207 -7.41 -1.49 3.84
CA ILE A 207 -6.65 -1.18 5.06
C ILE A 207 -7.32 -1.86 6.24
N THR A 208 -6.56 -2.65 6.97
CA THR A 208 -7.04 -3.45 8.10
C THR A 208 -6.80 -2.76 9.43
N ALA A 209 -5.64 -2.09 9.57
CA ALA A 209 -5.24 -1.43 10.81
C ALA A 209 -4.28 -0.26 10.55
N ILE A 210 -4.21 0.66 11.51
CA ILE A 210 -3.13 1.65 11.63
C ILE A 210 -2.41 1.45 12.95
N SER A 211 -1.10 1.64 12.97
CA SER A 211 -0.27 1.50 14.17
C SER A 211 0.96 2.40 14.09
N PRO A 212 1.34 3.08 15.19
CA PRO A 212 0.67 3.09 16.49
C PRO A 212 -0.69 3.82 16.46
N ASP A 213 -1.55 3.56 17.45
CA ASP A 213 -2.86 4.23 17.66
C ASP A 213 -2.77 5.47 18.55
N LYS A 214 -1.56 5.76 19.05
CA LYS A 214 -1.19 6.97 19.80
C LYS A 214 0.16 7.47 19.30
N ALA A 215 0.27 8.75 18.94
CA ALA A 215 1.52 9.31 18.43
C ALA A 215 1.59 10.83 18.62
N GLY A 216 2.80 11.38 18.55
CA GLY A 216 3.04 12.82 18.52
C GLY A 216 2.89 13.43 17.13
N LEU A 217 2.97 14.76 17.07
CA LEU A 217 3.04 15.49 15.80
C LEU A 217 4.33 15.12 15.06
N GLY A 218 4.24 14.85 13.75
CA GLY A 218 5.37 14.47 12.89
C GLY A 218 5.80 12.99 12.96
N SER A 219 5.25 12.21 13.88
CA SER A 219 5.52 10.76 13.99
C SER A 219 5.01 9.98 12.78
N ASP A 220 5.70 8.88 12.44
CA ASP A 220 5.26 7.95 11.39
C ASP A 220 4.21 6.96 11.92
N ILE A 221 3.14 6.79 11.15
CA ILE A 221 2.10 5.78 11.35
C ILE A 221 2.15 4.81 10.18
N THR A 222 2.14 3.52 10.50
CA THR A 222 2.05 2.44 9.52
C THR A 222 0.60 1.99 9.37
N ALA A 223 0.05 2.10 8.18
CA ALA A 223 -1.22 1.51 7.80
C ALA A 223 -0.97 0.15 7.15
N LYS A 224 -1.50 -0.92 7.75
CA LYS A 224 -1.42 -2.29 7.23
C LYS A 224 -2.63 -2.60 6.35
N GLY A 225 -2.41 -3.36 5.30
CA GLY A 225 -3.45 -3.64 4.31
C GLY A 225 -3.09 -4.74 3.32
N LYS A 226 -3.83 -4.78 2.22
CA LYS A 226 -3.63 -5.71 1.10
C LYS A 226 -3.90 -5.00 -0.23
N ASN A 227 -3.23 -5.46 -1.28
CA ASN A 227 -3.39 -4.98 -2.65
C ASN A 227 -3.20 -3.45 -2.75
N LEU A 228 -2.23 -2.94 -2.01
CA LEU A 228 -1.96 -1.52 -1.92
C LEU A 228 -1.03 -1.09 -3.09
N PRO A 229 -1.28 0.07 -3.73
CA PRO A 229 -0.37 0.59 -4.76
C PRO A 229 1.02 0.91 -4.19
N THR A 230 2.10 0.64 -4.92
CA THR A 230 3.44 1.04 -4.47
C THR A 230 3.77 2.51 -4.76
N ASP A 231 3.00 3.15 -5.65
CA ASP A 231 3.13 4.59 -5.90
C ASP A 231 2.43 5.42 -4.81
N LYS A 232 3.19 6.31 -4.18
CA LYS A 232 2.72 7.23 -3.14
C LYS A 232 1.67 8.23 -3.66
N SER A 233 1.69 8.55 -4.96
CA SER A 233 0.72 9.46 -5.57
C SER A 233 -0.73 8.93 -5.53
N ALA A 234 -0.89 7.62 -5.37
CA ALA A 234 -2.18 6.94 -5.23
C ALA A 234 -2.90 7.28 -3.92
N TYR A 235 -2.16 7.75 -2.91
CA TYR A 235 -2.66 7.90 -1.56
C TYR A 235 -3.02 9.34 -1.22
N LYS A 236 -4.16 9.50 -0.58
CA LYS A 236 -4.55 10.75 0.05
C LYS A 236 -5.02 10.46 1.46
N VAL A 237 -4.18 10.81 2.43
CA VAL A 237 -4.46 10.63 3.85
C VAL A 237 -4.76 11.97 4.48
N LYS A 238 -5.86 12.05 5.21
CA LYS A 238 -6.19 13.20 6.05
C LYS A 238 -6.27 12.78 7.50
N VAL A 239 -5.61 13.54 8.37
CA VAL A 239 -5.70 13.41 9.82
C VAL A 239 -6.41 14.65 10.33
N ASP A 240 -7.60 14.48 10.91
CA ASP A 240 -8.46 15.56 11.38
C ASP A 240 -8.69 16.66 10.31
N SER A 241 -8.99 16.22 9.07
CA SER A 241 -9.15 17.07 7.88
C SER A 241 -7.88 17.69 7.29
N VAL A 242 -6.73 17.58 7.95
CA VAL A 242 -5.43 18.08 7.48
C VAL A 242 -4.71 17.02 6.66
N LEU A 243 -4.09 17.42 5.54
CA LEU A 243 -3.40 16.49 4.64
C LEU A 243 -2.10 15.97 5.28
N ALA A 244 -1.97 14.65 5.37
CA ALA A 244 -0.77 13.97 5.82
C ALA A 244 0.15 13.62 4.64
N SER A 245 1.45 13.57 4.90
CA SER A 245 2.45 13.13 3.93
C SER A 245 2.65 11.62 4.01
N VAL A 246 2.68 10.96 2.86
CA VAL A 246 2.98 9.53 2.74
C VAL A 246 4.47 9.36 2.48
N SER A 247 5.17 8.71 3.41
CA SER A 247 6.63 8.56 3.37
C SER A 247 7.06 7.27 2.68
N ASP A 248 6.24 6.22 2.71
CA ASP A 248 6.56 4.90 2.16
C ASP A 248 5.29 4.17 1.73
N ALA A 249 5.38 3.31 0.72
CA ALA A 249 4.25 2.53 0.20
C ALA A 249 4.72 1.18 -0.39
N ALA A 250 4.09 0.11 0.08
CA ALA A 250 4.30 -1.27 -0.33
C ALA A 250 2.94 -1.95 -0.55
N THR A 251 2.95 -3.18 -1.06
CA THR A 251 1.71 -3.91 -1.41
C THR A 251 0.85 -4.33 -0.22
N ASP A 252 1.44 -4.38 0.97
CA ASP A 252 0.81 -4.83 2.22
C ASP A 252 0.83 -3.78 3.34
N ASN A 253 1.54 -2.67 3.16
CA ASN A 253 1.57 -1.57 4.11
C ASN A 253 1.99 -0.24 3.46
N PHE A 254 1.65 0.87 4.09
CA PHE A 254 2.21 2.17 3.74
C PHE A 254 2.41 3.01 5.01
N LYS A 255 3.30 4.00 4.96
CA LYS A 255 3.60 4.89 6.09
C LYS A 255 3.19 6.31 5.78
N PHE A 256 2.59 6.98 6.76
CA PHE A 256 2.26 8.40 6.68
C PHE A 256 2.64 9.13 7.96
N LYS A 257 2.95 10.42 7.87
CA LYS A 257 3.29 11.25 9.03
C LYS A 257 2.09 12.02 9.55
N ILE A 258 1.99 12.12 10.86
CA ILE A 258 1.04 13.04 11.50
C ILE A 258 1.42 14.49 11.13
N PRO A 259 0.50 15.28 10.53
CA PRO A 259 0.79 16.68 10.20
C PRO A 259 1.09 17.51 11.45
N LYS A 260 1.97 18.51 11.35
CA LYS A 260 2.38 19.36 12.48
C LYS A 260 1.33 20.40 12.88
N ASP A 261 0.41 20.70 11.97
CA ASP A 261 -0.67 21.68 12.08
C ASP A 261 -1.99 21.08 12.60
N VAL A 262 -2.04 19.76 12.85
CA VAL A 262 -3.18 19.13 13.53
C VAL A 262 -3.14 19.47 15.02
N LYS A 263 -4.30 19.81 15.58
CA LYS A 263 -4.44 19.99 17.03
C LYS A 263 -4.37 18.64 17.75
N PRO A 264 -3.58 18.50 18.83
CA PRO A 264 -3.61 17.32 19.69
C PRO A 264 -5.02 17.00 20.19
N GLY A 265 -5.24 15.73 20.56
CA GLY A 265 -6.50 15.27 21.12
C GLY A 265 -6.73 13.78 20.95
N LYS A 266 -7.75 13.27 21.64
CA LYS A 266 -8.19 11.88 21.57
C LYS A 266 -9.06 11.68 20.31
N ASP A 267 -9.06 10.47 19.75
CA ASP A 267 -9.97 10.04 18.68
C ASP A 267 -10.00 10.89 17.40
N LYS A 268 -8.84 11.39 16.98
CA LYS A 268 -8.68 12.15 15.73
C LYS A 268 -8.96 11.26 14.55
N LYS A 269 -9.80 11.73 13.62
CA LYS A 269 -10.22 10.95 12.45
C LYS A 269 -9.07 10.82 11.46
N VAL A 270 -8.84 9.61 10.97
CA VAL A 270 -7.91 9.31 9.90
C VAL A 270 -8.71 8.81 8.70
N GLU A 271 -8.77 9.62 7.66
CA GLU A 271 -9.45 9.33 6.41
C GLU A 271 -8.41 8.98 5.35
N ILE A 272 -8.49 7.76 4.81
CA ILE A 272 -7.56 7.28 3.79
C ILE A 272 -8.35 7.11 2.49
N THR A 273 -7.84 7.68 1.41
CA THR A 273 -8.33 7.45 0.04
C THR A 273 -7.19 6.85 -0.77
N ILE A 274 -7.45 5.75 -1.45
CA ILE A 274 -6.48 5.04 -2.29
C ILE A 274 -7.05 4.99 -3.70
N SER A 275 -6.31 5.52 -4.66
CA SER A 275 -6.69 5.57 -6.08
C SER A 275 -8.09 6.16 -6.32
N GLY A 276 -8.50 7.09 -5.44
CA GLY A 276 -9.80 7.76 -5.46
C GLY A 276 -10.95 7.00 -4.80
N VAL A 277 -10.71 5.85 -4.16
CA VAL A 277 -11.68 5.12 -3.34
C VAL A 277 -11.46 5.44 -1.87
N LYS A 278 -12.53 5.83 -1.17
CA LYS A 278 -12.50 6.06 0.27
C LYS A 278 -12.44 4.74 1.02
N MET A 279 -11.47 4.59 1.90
CA MET A 279 -11.33 3.45 2.80
C MET A 279 -12.15 3.65 4.08
N LYS A 280 -12.15 2.64 4.94
CA LYS A 280 -12.67 2.74 6.31
C LYS A 280 -11.97 3.88 7.04
N THR A 281 -12.73 4.67 7.81
CA THR A 281 -12.18 5.70 8.69
C THR A 281 -11.57 5.05 9.93
N PHE A 282 -10.36 5.47 10.28
CA PHE A 282 -9.67 5.08 11.52
C PHE A 282 -9.66 6.23 12.52
N LYS A 283 -9.25 5.95 13.76
CA LYS A 283 -9.06 6.93 14.82
C LYS A 283 -7.66 6.81 15.39
N ILE A 284 -7.09 7.93 15.80
CA ILE A 284 -5.76 8.00 16.44
C ILE A 284 -5.76 9.03 17.56
N ALA A 285 -5.04 8.76 18.65
CA ALA A 285 -4.78 9.75 19.69
C ALA A 285 -3.51 10.54 19.34
N ILE A 286 -3.65 11.86 19.18
CA ILE A 286 -2.52 12.75 18.90
C ILE A 286 -2.08 13.41 20.19
N GLN A 287 -0.85 13.14 20.60
CA GLN A 287 -0.25 13.69 21.82
C GLN A 287 0.32 15.08 21.56
N ALA A 288 0.12 15.96 22.53
CA ALA A 288 0.83 17.23 22.58
C ALA A 288 2.25 17.00 23.10
N ALA A 289 3.19 17.85 22.69
CA ALA A 289 4.53 17.84 23.24
C ALA A 289 4.49 18.16 24.76
N PRO A 290 5.36 17.55 25.56
CA PRO A 290 5.49 17.90 26.97
C PRO A 290 5.97 19.36 27.11
N GLU A 291 5.46 20.05 28.13
CA GLU A 291 5.82 21.43 28.44
C GLU A 291 6.33 21.48 29.89
N LEU A 292 7.52 22.01 30.11
CA LEU A 292 8.03 22.29 31.45
C LEU A 292 7.58 23.69 31.86
N THR A 293 6.97 23.85 33.04
CA THR A 293 6.49 25.17 33.52
C THR A 293 7.12 25.59 34.84
N TYR A 294 7.63 24.64 35.63
CA TYR A 294 8.20 24.95 36.94
C TYR A 294 9.13 23.83 37.45
N MET A 295 10.10 24.18 38.28
CA MET A 295 10.93 23.27 39.05
C MET A 295 10.93 23.69 40.51
N SER A 296 10.80 22.74 41.44
CA SER A 296 10.69 23.00 42.87
C SER A 296 11.94 23.56 43.53
N HIS A 297 13.07 23.57 42.83
CA HIS A 297 14.34 24.08 43.32
C HIS A 297 15.01 24.95 42.25
N ILE A 298 15.71 25.98 42.70
CA ILE A 298 16.63 26.76 41.87
C ILE A 298 18.08 26.29 42.03
N SER A 299 18.38 25.61 43.14
CA SER A 299 19.63 24.90 43.38
C SER A 299 19.34 23.57 44.08
N ILE A 300 20.01 22.50 43.68
CA ILE A 300 19.76 21.16 44.23
C ILE A 300 21.02 20.29 44.28
N ALA A 301 21.15 19.50 45.34
CA ALA A 301 22.21 18.53 45.58
C ALA A 301 21.88 17.15 45.00
N ASP A 302 22.89 16.30 44.91
CA ASP A 302 22.75 14.93 44.44
C ASP A 302 21.85 14.08 45.36
N GLY A 303 21.14 13.13 44.75
CA GLY A 303 20.23 12.23 45.46
C GLY A 303 18.93 12.90 45.95
N GLN A 304 18.79 14.21 45.81
CA GLN A 304 17.59 14.93 46.24
C GLN A 304 16.47 14.83 45.20
N THR A 305 15.22 14.90 45.67
CA THR A 305 14.06 14.85 44.78
C THR A 305 13.74 16.25 44.25
N LEU A 306 13.78 16.38 42.92
CA LEU A 306 13.27 17.53 42.18
C LEU A 306 11.84 17.23 41.71
N VAL A 307 10.94 18.17 41.95
CA VAL A 307 9.59 18.13 41.39
C VAL A 307 9.52 19.10 40.22
N ILE A 308 9.25 18.56 39.04
CA ILE A 308 9.08 19.32 37.79
C ILE A 308 7.58 19.38 37.50
N LYS A 309 7.00 20.58 37.45
CA LYS A 309 5.62 20.75 36.97
C LYS A 309 5.58 21.15 35.51
N GLY A 310 4.48 20.82 34.86
CA GLY A 310 4.34 20.99 33.42
C GLY A 310 2.97 20.61 32.89
N LYS A 311 2.94 20.30 31.60
CA LYS A 311 1.77 19.76 30.90
C LYS A 311 2.17 18.60 30.01
N ASN A 312 1.19 17.75 29.71
CA ASN A 312 1.30 16.62 28.78
C ASN A 312 2.39 15.61 29.18
N PHE A 313 2.64 15.46 30.48
CA PHE A 313 3.47 14.37 30.98
C PHE A 313 2.72 13.04 30.97
N SER A 314 3.45 11.92 31.01
CA SER A 314 2.83 10.60 31.14
C SER A 314 2.49 10.29 32.60
N LYS A 315 1.41 9.55 32.83
CA LYS A 315 1.12 8.96 34.14
C LYS A 315 2.04 7.78 34.45
N ASP A 316 2.65 7.17 33.43
CA ASP A 316 3.62 6.10 33.60
C ASP A 316 5.05 6.66 33.63
N PRO A 317 5.78 6.54 34.75
CA PRO A 317 7.18 6.96 34.84
C PRO A 317 8.10 6.33 33.78
N LYS A 318 7.77 5.14 33.27
CA LYS A 318 8.57 4.44 32.26
C LYS A 318 8.58 5.13 30.91
N ASP A 319 7.54 5.93 30.62
CA ASP A 319 7.46 6.73 29.41
C ASP A 319 8.27 8.04 29.50
N ILE A 320 8.78 8.37 30.70
CA ILE A 320 9.42 9.65 30.98
C ILE A 320 10.92 9.47 31.14
N GLU A 321 11.66 10.32 30.44
CA GLU A 321 13.09 10.46 30.61
C GLU A 321 13.42 11.90 30.99
N VAL A 322 14.15 12.07 32.09
CA VAL A 322 14.69 13.37 32.52
C VAL A 322 16.20 13.27 32.57
N THR A 323 16.88 14.17 31.88
CA THR A 323 18.34 14.26 31.87
C THR A 323 18.83 15.61 32.35
N PHE A 324 20.00 15.59 32.97
CA PHE A 324 20.68 16.70 33.62
C PHE A 324 22.07 16.82 33.02
N ASN A 325 22.26 17.77 32.08
CA ASN A 325 23.45 17.81 31.20
C ASN A 325 23.76 16.45 30.52
N GLY A 326 22.71 15.71 30.13
CA GLY A 326 22.84 14.37 29.54
C GLY A 326 22.92 13.22 30.55
N THR A 327 23.17 13.49 31.83
CA THR A 327 23.12 12.46 32.89
C THR A 327 21.67 12.15 33.25
N LYS A 328 21.27 10.89 33.19
CA LYS A 328 19.90 10.47 33.47
C LYS A 328 19.57 10.56 34.97
N GLY A 329 18.47 11.23 35.30
CA GLY A 329 17.87 11.17 36.63
C GLY A 329 16.92 9.98 36.79
N VAL A 330 16.60 9.62 38.03
CA VAL A 330 15.69 8.51 38.33
C VAL A 330 14.29 9.05 38.57
N VAL A 331 13.37 8.80 37.64
CA VAL A 331 11.96 9.21 37.79
C VAL A 331 11.28 8.28 38.80
N THR A 332 10.83 8.84 39.93
CA THR A 332 10.20 8.08 41.03
C THR A 332 8.68 8.16 41.02
N GLY A 333 8.11 9.13 40.30
CA GLY A 333 6.66 9.25 40.14
C GLY A 333 6.30 10.29 39.08
N SER A 334 5.11 10.16 38.50
CA SER A 334 4.62 11.08 37.48
C SER A 334 3.09 11.14 37.41
N SER A 335 2.59 12.31 37.05
CA SER A 335 1.20 12.61 36.69
C SER A 335 1.19 13.34 35.34
N GLU A 336 0.01 13.78 34.87
CA GLU A 336 -0.09 14.55 33.62
C GLU A 336 0.54 15.96 33.71
N ASP A 337 0.78 16.44 34.93
CA ASP A 337 1.22 17.81 35.26
C ASP A 337 2.43 17.89 36.20
N SER A 338 2.95 16.75 36.69
CA SER A 338 4.07 16.72 37.63
C SER A 338 4.96 15.49 37.42
N ILE A 339 6.27 15.66 37.59
CA ILE A 339 7.27 14.58 37.59
C ILE A 339 8.09 14.74 38.87
N SER A 340 8.24 13.65 39.62
CA SER A 340 9.21 13.53 40.71
C SER A 340 10.42 12.77 40.19
N VAL A 341 11.60 13.40 40.25
CA VAL A 341 12.85 12.84 39.74
C VAL A 341 13.98 13.05 40.75
N VAL A 342 14.77 12.02 40.98
CA VAL A 342 16.00 12.10 41.79
C VAL A 342 17.09 12.74 40.95
N PHE A 343 17.67 13.82 41.48
CA PHE A 343 18.77 14.54 40.87
C PHE A 343 20.04 13.69 40.90
N PRO A 344 20.69 13.44 39.75
CA PRO A 344 21.86 12.60 39.68
C PRO A 344 23.11 13.32 40.21
N ALA A 345 24.19 12.57 40.44
CA ALA A 345 25.48 13.16 40.73
C ALA A 345 26.02 13.94 39.51
N ILE A 346 26.33 15.22 39.70
CA ILE A 346 26.90 16.09 38.68
C ILE A 346 28.31 16.49 39.11
N GLN A 347 29.25 16.45 38.16
CA GLN A 347 30.65 16.84 38.40
C GLN A 347 30.81 18.36 38.40
N ASN A 348 31.84 18.86 39.10
CA ASN A 348 32.23 20.28 39.14
C ASN A 348 31.15 21.24 39.66
N VAL A 349 30.49 20.89 40.76
CA VAL A 349 29.51 21.77 41.42
C VAL A 349 30.19 22.92 42.19
N PRO A 350 29.61 24.14 42.24
CA PRO A 350 28.34 24.54 41.65
C PRO A 350 28.38 24.65 40.11
N ALA A 351 27.40 24.06 39.42
CA ALA A 351 27.36 23.99 37.96
C ALA A 351 25.97 24.36 37.41
N ARG A 352 25.93 25.02 36.26
CA ARG A 352 24.69 25.21 35.49
C ARG A 352 24.29 23.88 34.84
N VAL A 353 23.07 23.43 35.09
CA VAL A 353 22.56 22.15 34.64
C VAL A 353 21.33 22.36 33.77
N THR A 354 21.42 21.90 32.53
CA THR A 354 20.31 21.85 31.58
C THR A 354 19.44 20.65 31.92
N VAL A 355 18.16 20.88 32.16
CA VAL A 355 17.16 19.86 32.47
C VAL A 355 16.31 19.60 31.23
N GLN A 356 16.51 18.45 30.60
CA GLN A 356 15.71 18.04 29.44
C GLN A 356 14.72 16.96 29.86
N VAL A 357 13.43 17.21 29.61
CA VAL A 357 12.34 16.24 29.82
C VAL A 357 11.89 15.70 28.47
N LYS A 358 11.69 14.39 28.38
CA LYS A 358 11.16 13.68 27.22
C LYS A 358 10.05 12.73 27.66
N VAL A 359 8.97 12.65 26.87
CA VAL A 359 7.86 11.71 27.04
C VAL A 359 7.75 10.89 25.75
N GLY A 360 8.07 9.60 25.83
CA GLY A 360 8.25 8.75 24.66
C GLY A 360 9.30 9.32 23.71
N ASP A 361 8.89 9.69 22.50
CA ASP A 361 9.76 10.32 21.49
C ASP A 361 9.70 11.85 21.46
N MET A 362 8.88 12.48 22.31
CA MET A 362 8.70 13.93 22.31
C MET A 362 9.47 14.59 23.45
N ALA A 363 10.35 15.54 23.12
CA ALA A 363 11.07 16.34 24.10
C ALA A 363 10.35 17.67 24.38
N CYS A 364 10.51 18.21 25.59
CA CYS A 364 10.15 19.60 25.87
C CYS A 364 10.94 20.52 24.93
N THR A 365 10.25 21.43 24.24
CA THR A 365 10.87 22.37 23.29
C THR A 365 11.81 23.36 23.96
N LYS A 366 11.51 23.73 25.22
CA LYS A 366 12.33 24.61 26.04
C LYS A 366 12.90 23.84 27.23
N PRO A 367 14.21 23.55 27.27
CA PRO A 367 14.82 22.88 28.41
C PRO A 367 14.83 23.80 29.64
N GLY A 368 14.76 23.20 30.83
CA GLY A 368 14.94 23.90 32.09
C GLY A 368 16.41 24.18 32.38
N MET A 369 16.67 25.10 33.31
CA MET A 369 17.99 25.42 33.82
C MET A 369 17.94 25.48 35.34
N ILE A 370 18.86 24.76 35.99
CA ILE A 370 18.97 24.71 37.45
C ILE A 370 20.45 24.77 37.86
N LEU A 371 20.74 25.20 39.10
CA LEU A 371 22.08 25.06 39.67
C LEU A 371 22.22 23.70 40.36
N GLY A 372 23.16 22.86 39.91
CA GLY A 372 23.62 21.73 40.70
C GLY A 372 24.62 22.23 41.75
N SER A 373 24.34 22.08 43.04
CA SER A 373 25.26 22.48 44.12
C SER A 373 25.06 21.66 45.39
N MET A 374 25.95 21.78 46.38
CA MET A 374 25.76 21.12 47.69
C MET A 374 24.63 21.75 48.53
N ARG A 375 24.05 22.87 48.07
CA ARG A 375 22.98 23.59 48.77
C ARG A 375 21.65 23.42 48.04
N ASN A 376 20.66 22.90 48.74
CA ASN A 376 19.28 22.89 48.26
C ASN A 376 18.66 24.26 48.51
N ILE A 377 18.19 24.89 47.43
CA ILE A 377 17.45 26.16 47.51
C ILE A 377 16.11 25.94 46.81
N PRO A 378 15.01 25.85 47.58
CA PRO A 378 13.67 25.74 47.03
C PRO A 378 13.34 26.93 46.15
N ASN A 379 12.56 26.68 45.10
CA ASN A 379 11.87 27.70 44.36
C ASN A 379 10.54 27.98 45.09
N ASN A 380 10.26 29.24 45.41
CA ASN A 380 8.99 29.63 46.05
C ASN A 380 7.95 30.10 45.01
N GLY A 381 8.17 29.81 43.72
CA GLY A 381 7.31 30.25 42.62
C GLY A 381 7.78 31.53 41.92
N THR A 382 8.79 32.21 42.47
CA THR A 382 9.29 33.50 41.95
C THR A 382 10.23 33.32 40.75
N TYR A 383 10.95 32.19 40.68
CA TYR A 383 11.99 32.01 39.68
C TYR A 383 11.51 31.17 38.49
N SER A 384 11.85 31.66 37.30
CA SER A 384 11.67 30.94 36.04
C SER A 384 12.43 29.61 36.07
N PRO A 385 11.86 28.51 35.59
CA PRO A 385 12.59 27.25 35.49
C PRO A 385 13.56 27.20 34.31
N PHE A 386 13.63 28.25 33.49
CA PHE A 386 14.42 28.27 32.26
C PHE A 386 15.75 29.00 32.41
N GLU A 387 16.01 29.60 33.56
CA GLU A 387 17.21 30.37 33.83
C GLU A 387 17.71 30.07 35.24
N VAL A 388 19.02 30.03 35.43
CA VAL A 388 19.59 29.97 36.78
C VAL A 388 19.51 31.36 37.39
N ALA A 389 18.98 31.46 38.61
CA ALA A 389 18.79 32.74 39.26
C ALA A 389 20.13 33.49 39.45
N PRO A 390 20.20 34.80 39.12
CA PRO A 390 21.48 35.52 39.06
C PRO A 390 22.25 35.59 40.40
N HIS A 391 21.53 35.62 41.51
CA HIS A 391 22.07 35.74 42.87
C HIS A 391 22.69 34.45 43.43
N LEU A 392 22.69 33.36 42.65
CA LEU A 392 23.24 32.08 43.05
C LEU A 392 24.73 31.92 42.72
N PHE A 393 25.34 32.94 42.12
CA PHE A 393 26.76 32.98 41.72
C PHE A 393 27.50 34.10 42.44
#